data_AF-A0A846ECM3-F1
#
_entry.id   AF-A0A846ECM3-F1
#
_cell.length_a   1.000
_cell.length_b   1.000
_cell.length_c   1.000
_cell.angle_alpha   90.00
_cell.angle_beta   90.00
_cell.angle_gamma   90.00
#
_symmetry.space_group_name_H-M   'P 1'
#
loop_
_entity.id
_entity.type
_entity.pdbx_description
1 polymer ?
#
loop_
_entity_poly.entity_id
_entity_poly.type
_entity_poly.pdbx_seq_one_letter_code
_entity_poly.pdbx_strand_id
1 'polypeptide(L)'
;MSKKKEKSEDLISTLVETLQTGNFEEYEEEIATEKENYGEEYITKLQIACHNFLKKDSFQVGQLVKWKANLKNRQFPYQHQPAIVVEILEQPIISNDDESGSSYFRENLDIILGIFSDDLTFLTFHYDSRRFEAY
;
A
#
# COMPACT_ATOMS: atom_id res chain seq x y z
N MET A 1 -1.01 4.99 41.99
CA MET A 1 -0.08 6.07 41.57
C MET A 1 1.39 5.61 41.43
N SER A 2 1.74 4.33 41.66
CA SER A 2 3.16 3.88 41.69
C SER A 2 3.75 3.49 40.32
N LYS A 3 2.98 2.83 39.44
CA LYS A 3 3.49 2.28 38.16
C LYS A 3 3.94 3.31 37.11
N LYS A 4 3.40 4.54 37.17
CA LYS A 4 3.69 5.59 36.17
C LYS A 4 5.06 6.24 36.42
N LYS A 5 5.59 6.15 37.65
CA LYS A 5 6.84 6.76 38.07
C LYS A 5 8.04 5.86 37.75
N GLU A 6 7.91 4.54 37.97
CA GLU A 6 8.92 3.56 37.54
C GLU A 6 9.16 3.59 36.02
N LYS A 7 8.09 3.66 35.22
CA LYS A 7 8.22 3.71 33.76
C LYS A 7 8.89 5.00 33.25
N SER A 8 8.75 6.14 33.95
CA SER A 8 9.43 7.37 33.52
C SER A 8 10.90 7.39 33.88
N GLU A 9 11.28 6.78 35.00
CA GLU A 9 12.69 6.68 35.40
C GLU A 9 13.48 5.77 34.45
N ASP A 10 12.85 4.69 33.98
CA ASP A 10 13.43 3.75 33.00
C ASP A 10 13.67 4.43 31.64
N LEU A 11 12.68 5.17 31.14
CA LEU A 11 12.79 5.91 29.87
C LEU A 11 13.88 6.99 29.91
N ILE A 12 14.04 7.69 31.05
CA ILE A 12 15.11 8.69 31.21
C ILE A 12 16.48 8.02 31.20
N SER A 13 16.62 6.86 31.86
CA SER A 13 17.86 6.08 31.85
C SER A 13 18.25 5.69 30.43
N THR A 14 17.31 5.15 29.66
CA THR A 14 17.54 4.75 28.27
C THR A 14 17.89 5.94 27.37
N LEU A 15 17.20 7.07 27.51
CA LEU A 15 17.50 8.29 26.75
C LEU A 15 18.92 8.81 27.03
N VAL A 16 19.36 8.77 28.29
CA VAL A 16 20.71 9.21 28.68
C VAL A 16 21.79 8.29 28.08
N GLU A 17 21.58 6.97 28.08
CA GLU A 17 22.50 6.01 27.45
C GLU A 17 22.58 6.19 25.93
N THR A 18 21.45 6.48 25.28
CA THR A 18 21.38 6.69 23.82
C THR A 18 22.09 7.98 23.40
N LEU A 19 21.94 9.07 24.18
CA LEU A 19 22.65 10.33 23.97
C LEU A 19 24.17 10.21 24.21
N GLN A 20 24.59 9.33 25.12
CA GLN A 20 26.01 9.09 25.43
C GLN A 20 26.72 8.22 24.39
N THR A 21 26.00 7.29 23.76
CA THR A 21 26.56 6.34 22.79
C THR A 21 26.53 6.84 21.34
N GLY A 22 25.82 7.94 21.07
CA GLY A 22 25.77 8.55 19.73
C GLY A 22 25.08 7.68 18.68
N ASN A 23 24.41 6.60 19.08
CA ASN A 23 23.71 5.68 18.21
C ASN A 23 22.27 6.18 17.99
N PHE A 24 22.13 7.24 17.19
CA PHE A 24 20.83 7.67 16.66
C PHE A 24 20.47 6.77 15.47
N GLU A 25 19.91 5.59 15.75
CA GLU A 25 18.97 5.03 14.78
C GLU A 25 17.69 5.85 14.93
N GLU A 26 17.34 6.63 13.91
CA GLU A 26 16.08 7.39 13.80
C GLU A 26 14.90 6.40 13.82
N TYR A 27 14.49 5.97 15.00
CA TYR A 27 13.17 5.39 15.22
C TYR A 27 12.25 6.53 15.64
N GLU A 28 11.73 7.24 14.65
CA GLU A 28 10.49 8.02 14.81
C GLU A 28 9.36 7.00 14.98
N GLU A 29 9.13 6.52 16.21
CA GLU A 29 7.84 5.90 16.54
C GLU A 29 6.77 6.98 16.44
N GLU A 30 6.11 7.07 15.27
CA GLU A 30 4.87 7.82 15.12
C GLU A 30 3.87 7.26 16.15
N ILE A 31 3.61 8.02 17.20
CA ILE A 31 2.55 7.71 18.15
C ILE A 31 1.23 7.82 17.38
N ALA A 32 0.73 6.68 16.91
CA ALA A 32 -0.54 6.58 16.20
C ALA A 32 -1.64 7.17 17.09
N THR A 33 -2.14 8.34 16.71
CA THR A 33 -3.28 8.97 17.39
C THR A 33 -4.55 8.28 16.90
N GLU A 34 -5.24 7.57 17.81
CA GLU A 34 -6.54 7.00 17.52
C GLU A 34 -7.53 8.12 17.16
N LYS A 35 -8.07 8.10 15.94
CA LYS A 35 -9.13 9.04 15.53
C LYS A 35 -10.44 8.70 16.21
N GLU A 36 -11.06 9.69 16.86
CA GLU A 36 -12.34 9.51 17.57
C GLU A 36 -13.53 9.21 16.64
N ASN A 37 -13.53 9.71 15.39
CA ASN A 37 -14.61 9.46 14.42
C ASN A 37 -14.20 9.69 12.94
N TYR A 38 -14.93 9.08 12.00
CA TYR A 38 -14.85 9.30 10.55
C TYR A 38 -16.18 9.86 10.01
N GLY A 39 -16.13 10.88 9.15
CA GLY A 39 -17.33 11.51 8.58
C GLY A 39 -18.00 10.74 7.45
N GLU A 40 -19.23 11.12 7.10
CA GLU A 40 -20.06 10.48 6.05
C GLU A 40 -19.37 10.37 4.68
N GLU A 41 -18.59 11.37 4.29
CA GLU A 41 -17.85 11.35 3.03
C GLU A 41 -16.81 10.21 2.99
N TYR A 42 -16.12 9.98 4.11
CA TYR A 42 -15.16 8.90 4.24
C TYR A 42 -15.85 7.54 4.14
N ILE A 43 -16.96 7.37 4.85
CA ILE A 43 -17.77 6.14 4.84
C ILE A 43 -18.25 5.83 3.42
N THR A 44 -18.74 6.84 2.71
CA THR A 44 -19.20 6.72 1.32
C THR A 44 -18.05 6.30 0.39
N LYS A 45 -16.88 6.94 0.50
CA LYS A 45 -15.68 6.59 -0.28
C LYS A 45 -15.24 5.16 -0.01
N LEU A 46 -15.30 4.71 1.24
CA LEU A 46 -14.94 3.34 1.64
C LEU A 46 -15.89 2.31 1.01
N GLN A 47 -17.20 2.57 1.02
CA GLN A 47 -18.20 1.71 0.38
C GLN A 47 -17.98 1.60 -1.12
N ILE A 48 -17.72 2.73 -1.79
CA ILE A 48 -17.42 2.76 -3.24
C ILE A 48 -16.14 1.99 -3.55
N ALA A 49 -15.07 2.20 -2.79
CA ALA A 49 -13.80 1.50 -2.99
C ALA A 49 -13.99 -0.03 -2.83
N CYS A 50 -14.70 -0.46 -1.79
CA CYS A 50 -15.02 -1.87 -1.56
C CYS A 50 -15.80 -2.47 -2.73
N HIS A 51 -16.86 -1.79 -3.17
CA HIS A 51 -17.65 -2.22 -4.33
C HIS A 51 -16.79 -2.37 -5.59
N ASN A 52 -15.96 -1.38 -5.89
CA ASN A 52 -15.08 -1.38 -7.06
C ASN A 52 -14.03 -2.48 -7.01
N PHE A 53 -13.50 -2.79 -5.83
CA PHE A 53 -12.49 -3.83 -5.63
C PHE A 53 -13.09 -5.24 -5.78
N LEU A 54 -14.32 -5.45 -5.30
CA LEU A 54 -15.00 -6.73 -5.45
C LEU A 54 -15.47 -6.98 -6.89
N LYS A 55 -15.71 -5.93 -7.66
CA LYS A 55 -16.03 -6.03 -9.09
C LYS A 55 -14.76 -6.40 -9.87
N LYS A 56 -14.65 -7.65 -10.30
CA LYS A 56 -13.57 -8.10 -11.20
C LYS A 56 -13.96 -7.85 -12.66
N ASP A 57 -13.13 -7.12 -13.39
CA ASP A 57 -13.26 -6.95 -14.82
C ASP A 57 -12.43 -8.02 -15.56
N SER A 58 -12.78 -8.30 -16.82
CA SER A 58 -11.99 -9.17 -17.70
C SER A 58 -11.11 -8.32 -18.60
N PHE A 59 -9.84 -8.72 -18.73
CA PHE A 59 -8.85 -7.99 -19.53
C PHE A 59 -8.37 -8.85 -20.71
N GLN A 60 -7.72 -8.19 -21.67
CA GLN A 60 -7.02 -8.84 -22.77
C GLN A 60 -5.64 -8.21 -22.97
N VAL A 61 -4.67 -9.01 -23.44
CA VAL A 61 -3.34 -8.50 -23.79
C VAL A 61 -3.43 -7.36 -24.80
N GLY A 62 -2.68 -6.29 -24.57
CA GLY A 62 -2.69 -5.07 -25.37
C GLY A 62 -3.75 -4.04 -24.96
N GLN A 63 -4.65 -4.36 -24.03
CA GLN A 63 -5.65 -3.42 -23.54
C GLN A 63 -5.01 -2.32 -22.68
N LEU A 64 -5.46 -1.07 -22.85
CA LEU A 64 -5.12 0.02 -21.94
C LEU A 64 -6.01 -0.01 -20.70
N VAL A 65 -5.38 0.15 -19.54
CA VAL A 65 -6.03 0.14 -18.23
C VAL A 65 -5.56 1.31 -17.36
N LYS A 66 -6.36 1.62 -16.35
CA LYS A 66 -6.04 2.59 -15.28
C LYS A 66 -6.48 2.06 -13.93
N TRP A 67 -5.99 2.69 -12.86
CA TRP A 67 -6.51 2.45 -11.52
C TRP A 67 -7.98 2.79 -11.43
N LYS A 68 -8.76 1.90 -10.81
CA LYS A 68 -10.07 2.24 -10.28
C LYS A 68 -9.96 3.32 -9.22
N ALA A 69 -11.01 4.13 -9.12
CA ALA A 69 -11.09 5.18 -8.11
C ALA A 69 -10.82 4.63 -6.69
N ASN A 70 -9.88 5.26 -5.97
CA ASN A 70 -9.48 4.94 -4.60
C ASN A 70 -8.76 3.58 -4.41
N LEU A 71 -8.30 2.90 -5.47
CA LEU A 71 -7.69 1.55 -5.36
C LEU A 71 -6.18 1.46 -5.68
N LYS A 72 -5.52 2.59 -5.96
CA LYS A 72 -4.06 2.66 -6.16
C LYS A 72 -3.33 2.29 -4.87
N ASN A 73 -2.46 1.28 -4.95
CA ASN A 73 -1.64 0.82 -3.83
C ASN A 73 -0.16 0.63 -4.20
N ARG A 74 0.29 1.12 -5.35
CA ARG A 74 1.70 1.07 -5.77
C ARG A 74 2.15 2.42 -6.27
N GLN A 75 3.47 2.62 -6.39
CA GLN A 75 4.05 3.83 -6.95
C GLN A 75 3.58 4.06 -8.39
N PHE A 76 3.73 3.02 -9.21
CA PHE A 76 3.36 3.02 -10.63
C PHE A 76 2.19 2.06 -10.93
N PRO A 77 1.43 2.29 -12.02
CA PRO A 77 1.39 3.54 -12.78
C PRO A 77 0.96 4.72 -11.90
N TYR A 78 1.30 5.94 -12.27
CA TYR A 78 0.73 7.12 -11.61
C TYR A 78 -0.81 7.14 -11.76
N GLN A 79 -1.51 7.91 -10.92
CA GLN A 79 -2.99 7.85 -10.80
C GLN A 79 -3.73 8.00 -12.15
N HIS A 80 -3.17 8.76 -13.08
CA HIS A 80 -3.75 9.02 -14.41
C HIS A 80 -2.86 8.52 -15.57
N GLN A 81 -1.76 7.84 -15.25
CA GLN A 81 -0.89 7.26 -16.26
C GLN A 81 -1.53 5.96 -16.77
N PRO A 82 -1.74 5.80 -18.09
CA PRO A 82 -2.20 4.54 -18.65
C PRO A 82 -1.14 3.46 -18.49
N ALA A 83 -1.59 2.22 -18.28
CA ALA A 83 -0.77 1.04 -18.40
C ALA A 83 -1.36 0.11 -19.46
N ILE A 84 -0.53 -0.75 -20.05
CA ILE A 84 -0.96 -1.74 -21.05
C ILE A 84 -0.89 -3.14 -20.46
N VAL A 85 -1.89 -3.97 -20.71
CA VAL A 85 -1.87 -5.38 -20.29
C VAL A 85 -0.84 -6.14 -21.09
N VAL A 86 0.19 -6.65 -20.41
CA VAL A 86 1.25 -7.46 -21.02
C VAL A 86 0.89 -8.94 -20.92
N GLU A 87 0.38 -9.37 -19.77
CA GLU A 87 0.04 -10.77 -19.52
C GLU A 87 -1.07 -10.88 -18.46
N ILE A 88 -1.88 -11.93 -18.55
CA ILE A 88 -2.87 -12.32 -17.53
C ILE A 88 -2.48 -13.73 -17.08
N LEU A 89 -2.21 -13.87 -15.79
CA LEU A 89 -1.71 -15.12 -15.22
C LEU A 89 -2.87 -16.07 -14.93
N GLU A 90 -2.79 -17.31 -15.44
CA GLU A 90 -3.77 -18.35 -15.09
C GLU A 90 -3.71 -18.73 -13.61
N GLN A 91 -2.50 -18.69 -13.03
CA GLN A 91 -2.27 -18.92 -11.62
C GLN A 91 -1.62 -17.68 -11.01
N PRO A 92 -2.29 -17.02 -10.03
CA PRO A 92 -1.75 -15.81 -9.45
C PRO A 92 -0.54 -16.08 -8.57
N ILE A 93 0.39 -15.13 -8.59
CA ILE A 93 1.50 -15.09 -7.64
C ILE A 93 1.00 -14.47 -6.35
N ILE A 94 1.14 -15.20 -5.25
CA ILE A 94 0.82 -14.67 -3.92
C ILE A 94 2.05 -13.92 -3.42
N SER A 95 1.87 -12.67 -3.00
CA SER A 95 2.93 -11.85 -2.40
C SER A 95 3.58 -12.58 -1.21
N ASN A 96 4.91 -12.51 -1.13
CA ASN A 96 5.71 -13.10 -0.07
C ASN A 96 5.84 -12.22 1.17
N ASP A 97 5.13 -11.09 1.22
CA ASP A 97 5.05 -10.25 2.41
C ASP A 97 4.45 -11.06 3.57
N ASP A 98 5.16 -11.10 4.69
CA ASP A 98 4.85 -11.89 5.89
C ASP A 98 4.23 -11.03 7.01
N GLU A 99 4.15 -9.71 6.83
CA GLU A 99 3.58 -8.80 7.79
C GLU A 99 2.06 -8.68 7.58
N SER A 100 1.26 -9.31 8.44
CA SER A 100 -0.22 -9.27 8.30
C SER A 100 -0.86 -7.87 8.36
N GLY A 101 -0.14 -6.87 8.88
CA GLY A 101 -0.55 -5.46 8.84
C GLY A 101 -0.27 -4.76 7.50
N SER A 102 0.56 -5.36 6.64
CA SER A 102 0.89 -4.81 5.32
C SER A 102 -0.28 -4.99 4.35
N SER A 103 -0.53 -3.95 3.57
CA SER A 103 -1.51 -4.01 2.47
C SER A 103 -1.11 -4.96 1.33
N TYR A 104 0.13 -5.47 1.36
CA TYR A 104 0.67 -6.40 0.38
C TYR A 104 0.70 -7.84 0.90
N PHE A 105 0.31 -8.07 2.16
CA PHE A 105 0.23 -9.41 2.75
C PHE A 105 -0.68 -10.30 1.92
N ARG A 106 -0.10 -11.37 1.37
CA ARG A 106 -0.81 -12.36 0.53
C ARG A 106 -1.62 -11.74 -0.61
N GLU A 107 -1.19 -10.60 -1.14
CA GLU A 107 -1.83 -10.00 -2.31
C GLU A 107 -1.80 -10.97 -3.50
N ASN A 108 -2.90 -11.02 -4.23
CA ASN A 108 -3.12 -11.94 -5.34
C ASN A 108 -2.73 -11.23 -6.65
N LEU A 109 -1.51 -11.47 -7.12
CA LEU A 109 -0.97 -10.82 -8.31
C LEU A 109 -1.26 -11.68 -9.55
N ASP A 110 -2.24 -11.28 -10.35
CA ASP A 110 -2.78 -12.05 -11.48
C ASP A 110 -2.67 -11.34 -12.84
N ILE A 111 -2.10 -10.14 -12.89
CA ILE A 111 -1.90 -9.38 -14.12
C ILE A 111 -0.52 -8.72 -14.17
N ILE A 112 0.12 -8.73 -15.34
CA ILE A 112 1.35 -7.99 -15.61
C ILE A 112 1.00 -6.80 -16.48
N LEU A 113 1.36 -5.60 -16.00
CA LEU A 113 1.14 -4.36 -16.73
C LEU A 113 2.46 -3.72 -17.12
N GLY A 114 2.48 -3.17 -18.32
CA GLY A 114 3.58 -2.39 -18.88
C GLY A 114 3.31 -0.89 -18.82
N ILE A 115 4.35 -0.11 -18.51
CA ILE A 115 4.32 1.35 -18.50
C ILE A 115 5.61 1.89 -19.11
N PHE A 116 5.62 3.18 -19.46
CA PHE A 116 6.86 3.92 -19.67
C PHE A 116 7.28 4.63 -18.39
N SER A 117 8.55 4.57 -18.03
CA SER A 117 9.17 5.51 -17.09
C SER A 117 9.40 6.87 -17.76
N ASP A 118 9.85 7.85 -16.97
CA ASP A 118 10.07 9.23 -17.42
C ASP A 118 11.13 9.33 -18.54
N ASP A 119 12.04 8.36 -18.64
CA ASP A 119 13.05 8.21 -19.70
C ASP A 119 12.58 7.38 -20.91
N LEU A 120 11.28 7.07 -20.99
CA LEU A 120 10.67 6.23 -22.04
C LEU A 120 11.18 4.78 -22.09
N THR A 121 11.72 4.28 -20.98
CA THR A 121 12.00 2.84 -20.83
C THR A 121 10.71 2.07 -20.53
N PHE A 122 10.46 0.97 -21.24
CA PHE A 122 9.29 0.11 -21.00
C PHE A 122 9.54 -0.80 -19.80
N LEU A 123 8.79 -0.61 -18.72
CA LEU A 123 8.90 -1.34 -17.47
C LEU A 123 7.64 -2.18 -17.25
N THR A 124 7.81 -3.38 -16.67
CA THR A 124 6.70 -4.30 -16.37
C THR A 124 6.62 -4.62 -14.88
N PHE A 125 5.41 -4.64 -14.34
CA PHE A 125 5.15 -4.93 -12.93
C PHE A 125 3.95 -5.85 -12.77
N HIS A 126 3.94 -6.59 -11.65
CA HIS A 126 2.84 -7.48 -11.27
C HIS A 126 1.83 -6.75 -10.39
N TYR A 127 0.55 -7.01 -10.62
CA TYR A 127 -0.55 -6.38 -9.88
C TYR A 127 -1.71 -7.33 -9.64
N ASP A 128 -2.61 -6.91 -8.74
CA ASP A 128 -3.95 -7.45 -8.59
C ASP A 128 -4.92 -6.77 -9.58
N SER A 129 -5.42 -7.55 -10.54
CA SER A 129 -6.32 -7.07 -11.60
C SER A 129 -7.60 -6.42 -11.09
N ARG A 130 -8.06 -6.76 -9.88
CA ARG A 130 -9.27 -6.16 -9.27
C ARG A 130 -9.15 -4.66 -9.07
N ARG A 131 -7.93 -4.12 -9.01
CA ARG A 131 -7.64 -2.70 -8.80
C ARG A 131 -7.70 -1.87 -10.08
N PHE A 132 -7.85 -2.50 -11.24
CA PHE A 132 -7.82 -1.83 -12.54
C PHE A 132 -9.19 -1.85 -13.23
N GLU A 133 -9.37 -0.90 -14.14
CA GLU A 133 -10.48 -0.81 -15.09
C GLU A 133 -9.94 -0.38 -16.47
N ALA A 134 -10.76 -0.47 -17.50
CA ALA A 134 -10.39 0.05 -18.83
C ALA A 134 -10.08 1.56 -18.77
N TYR A 135 -9.04 1.99 -19.50
CA TYR A 135 -8.60 3.39 -19.54
C TYR A 135 -9.65 4.32 -20.15
#